data_AF-A0A9X8YPL1-F1
#
_entry.id   AF-A0A9X8YPL1-F1
#
_cell.length_a   1.000
_cell.length_b   1.000
_cell.length_c   1.000
_cell.angle_alpha   90.00
_cell.angle_beta   90.00
_cell.angle_gamma   90.00
#
_symmetry.space_group_name_H-M   'P 1'
#
loop_
_entity.id
_entity.type
_entity.pdbx_description
1 polymer ?
#
loop_
_entity_poly.entity_id
_entity_poly.type
_entity_poly.pdbx_seq_one_letter_code
_entity_poly.pdbx_strand_id
1 'polypeptide(L)'
;SAQMATVQGYTDVAQAIRDELLHLLHRLPALRTLTFSDDTPFLSSRCEQWLRPAETVRQGTGGDVNAAICACREEQGLNAALALLEDNI
;
A
#
# COMPACT_ATOMS: atom_id res chain seq x y z
N SER A 1 -1.98 4.38 -12.38
CA SER A 1 -1.87 5.83 -12.07
C SER A 1 -1.18 6.09 -10.74
N ALA A 2 -1.79 5.76 -9.59
CA ALA A 2 -1.19 6.06 -8.28
C ALA A 2 0.19 5.41 -8.07
N GLN A 3 0.34 4.11 -8.41
CA GLN A 3 1.63 3.42 -8.31
C GLN A 3 2.73 4.09 -9.15
N MET A 4 2.43 4.50 -10.39
CA MET A 4 3.39 5.21 -11.24
C MET A 4 3.74 6.58 -10.67
N ALA A 5 2.76 7.31 -10.13
CA ALA A 5 3.00 8.59 -9.47
C ALA A 5 3.98 8.42 -8.28
N THR A 6 3.81 7.37 -7.46
CA THR A 6 4.76 7.04 -6.39
C THR A 6 6.16 6.74 -6.91
N VAL A 7 6.30 5.92 -7.96
CA VAL A 7 7.61 5.57 -8.56
C VAL A 7 8.32 6.81 -9.12
N GLN A 8 7.56 7.79 -9.61
CA GLN A 8 8.11 9.05 -10.13
C GLN A 8 8.37 10.11 -9.05
N GLY A 9 8.11 9.80 -7.77
CA GLY A 9 8.29 10.74 -6.66
C GLY A 9 7.11 11.68 -6.42
N TYR A 10 6.01 11.56 -7.17
CA TYR A 10 4.78 12.33 -6.98
C TYR A 10 3.87 11.66 -5.94
N THR A 11 4.33 11.60 -4.69
CA THR A 11 3.59 10.98 -3.57
C THR A 11 2.27 11.68 -3.30
N ASP A 12 2.23 13.01 -3.39
CA ASP A 12 1.02 13.80 -3.13
C ASP A 12 -0.07 13.51 -4.18
N VAL A 13 0.33 13.34 -5.44
CA VAL A 13 -0.58 12.95 -6.52
C VAL A 13 -1.12 11.54 -6.30
N ALA A 14 -0.27 10.62 -5.85
CA ALA A 14 -0.70 9.26 -5.51
C ALA A 14 -1.72 9.25 -4.37
N GLN A 15 -1.54 10.10 -3.35
CA GLN A 15 -2.48 10.29 -2.26
C GLN A 15 -3.79 10.92 -2.73
N ALA A 16 -3.75 11.97 -3.54
CA ALA A 16 -4.94 12.62 -4.09
C ALA A 16 -5.81 11.64 -4.91
N ILE A 17 -5.19 10.78 -5.73
CA ILE A 17 -5.91 9.74 -6.48
C ILE A 17 -6.64 8.78 -5.53
N ARG A 18 -5.99 8.40 -4.42
CA ARG A 18 -6.59 7.51 -3.40
C ARG A 18 -7.78 8.18 -2.72
N ASP A 19 -7.63 9.44 -2.33
CA ASP A 19 -8.66 10.19 -1.61
C ASP A 19 -9.89 10.43 -2.49
N GLU A 20 -9.70 10.77 -3.76
CA GLU A 20 -10.81 10.90 -4.71
C GLU A 20 -11.52 9.58 -4.96
N LEU A 21 -10.78 8.47 -5.06
CA LEU A 21 -11.37 7.14 -5.18
C LEU A 21 -12.18 6.76 -3.93
N LEU A 22 -11.67 7.09 -2.73
CA LEU A 22 -12.41 6.89 -1.49
C LEU A 22 -13.70 7.72 -1.46
N HIS A 23 -13.64 8.98 -1.90
CA HIS A 23 -14.80 9.85 -1.97
C HIS A 23 -15.86 9.32 -2.96
N LEU A 24 -15.43 8.82 -4.13
CA LEU A 24 -16.31 8.16 -5.09
C LEU A 24 -17.00 6.92 -4.49
N LEU A 25 -16.23 6.06 -3.82
CA LEU A 25 -16.75 4.84 -3.18
C LEU A 25 -17.66 5.16 -1.99
N HIS A 26 -17.46 6.29 -1.31
CA HIS A 26 -18.36 6.75 -0.26
C HIS A 26 -19.69 7.26 -0.83
N ARG A 27 -19.65 7.96 -1.98
CA ARG A 27 -20.87 8.41 -2.69
C ARG A 27 -21.65 7.25 -3.30
N LEU A 28 -20.96 6.22 -3.78
CA LEU A 28 -21.54 5.08 -4.48
C LEU A 28 -21.01 3.76 -3.88
N PRO A 29 -21.53 3.34 -2.71
CA PRO A 29 -21.04 2.13 -2.03
C PRO A 29 -21.29 0.85 -2.84
N ALA A 30 -22.31 0.85 -3.71
CA ALA A 30 -22.62 -0.28 -4.59
C ALA A 30 -21.46 -0.66 -5.52
N LEU A 31 -20.59 0.28 -5.91
CA LEU A 31 -19.42 0.01 -6.77
C LEU A 31 -18.48 -1.05 -6.19
N ARG A 32 -18.50 -1.27 -4.88
CA ARG A 32 -17.66 -2.29 -4.21
C ARG A 32 -18.12 -3.72 -4.49
N THR A 33 -19.41 -3.90 -4.75
CA THR A 33 -20.02 -5.23 -4.95
C THR A 33 -20.34 -5.51 -6.42
N LEU A 34 -20.10 -4.55 -7.31
CA LEU A 34 -20.35 -4.73 -8.74
C LEU A 34 -19.22 -5.51 -9.40
N THR A 35 -19.61 -6.31 -10.38
CA THR A 35 -18.74 -7.04 -11.28
C THR A 35 -18.98 -6.56 -12.71
N PHE A 36 -17.93 -6.66 -13.53
CA PHE A 36 -18.03 -6.48 -14.97
C PHE A 36 -18.73 -7.71 -15.59
N SER A 37 -19.06 -7.64 -16.88
CA SER A 37 -19.79 -8.71 -17.58
C SER A 37 -19.02 -10.05 -17.67
N ASP A 38 -17.71 -10.02 -17.39
CA ASP A 38 -16.81 -11.17 -17.31
C ASP A 38 -16.66 -11.72 -15.88
N ASP A 39 -17.54 -11.30 -14.95
CA ASP A 39 -17.53 -11.63 -13.51
C ASP A 39 -16.37 -11.01 -12.72
N THR A 40 -15.49 -10.24 -13.38
CA THR A 40 -14.38 -9.56 -12.69
C THR A 40 -14.92 -8.48 -11.75
N PRO A 41 -14.55 -8.45 -10.45
CA PRO A 41 -14.99 -7.41 -9.53
C PRO A 41 -14.43 -6.04 -9.94
N PHE A 42 -15.25 -5.00 -9.78
CA PHE A 42 -14.82 -3.61 -10.00
C PHE A 42 -13.65 -3.22 -9.10
N LEU A 43 -13.64 -3.76 -7.87
CA LEU A 43 -12.61 -3.52 -6.88
C LEU A 43 -11.92 -4.85 -6.52
N SER A 44 -10.69 -5.04 -6.98
CA SER A 44 -9.90 -6.22 -6.61
C SER A 44 -9.49 -6.16 -5.13
N SER A 45 -9.23 -7.33 -4.52
CA SER A 45 -8.74 -7.40 -3.13
C SER A 45 -7.45 -6.61 -2.91
N ARG A 46 -6.59 -6.52 -3.93
CA ARG A 46 -5.36 -5.72 -3.89
C ARG A 46 -5.66 -4.22 -3.84
N CYS A 47 -6.60 -3.75 -4.66
CA CYS A 47 -7.03 -2.35 -4.64
C CYS A 47 -7.72 -1.99 -3.32
N GLU A 48 -8.51 -2.91 -2.76
CA GLU A 48 -9.12 -2.73 -1.44
C GLU A 48 -8.07 -2.60 -0.33
N GLN A 49 -7.04 -3.44 -0.34
CA GLN A 49 -5.93 -3.35 0.62
C GLN A 49 -5.19 -2.02 0.48
N TRP A 50 -4.96 -1.55 -0.74
CA TRP A 50 -4.31 -0.26 -0.98
C TRP A 50 -5.16 0.95 -0.53
N LEU A 51 -6.48 0.84 -0.58
CA LEU A 51 -7.41 1.88 -0.14
C LEU A 51 -7.56 1.94 1.38
N ARG A 52 -7.28 0.85 2.09
CA ARG A 52 -7.29 0.86 3.55
C ARG A 52 -6.32 1.94 4.02
N PRO A 53 -6.70 2.78 5.00
CA PRO A 53 -5.73 3.66 5.63
C PRO A 53 -4.56 2.79 6.06
N ALA A 54 -3.36 3.12 5.60
CA ALA A 54 -2.18 2.58 6.24
C ALA A 54 -2.35 2.99 7.69
N GLU A 55 -2.68 2.04 8.56
CA GLU A 55 -2.71 2.27 9.98
C GLU A 55 -1.37 2.93 10.26
N THR A 56 -1.41 4.22 10.61
CA THR A 56 -0.22 4.95 11.02
C THR A 56 0.42 4.03 12.03
N VAL A 57 1.51 3.37 11.64
CA VAL A 57 2.18 2.39 12.47
C VAL A 57 2.40 3.14 13.76
N ARG A 58 1.61 2.79 14.78
CA ARG A 58 1.81 3.31 16.12
C ARG A 58 3.27 2.98 16.36
N GLN A 59 4.09 4.01 16.59
CA GLN A 59 5.47 3.89 17.05
C GLN A 59 5.44 3.17 18.40
N GLY A 60 5.15 1.87 18.37
CA GLY A 60 5.27 0.93 19.46
C GLY A 60 6.51 0.14 19.12
N THR A 61 7.67 0.64 19.55
CA THR A 61 8.92 -0.12 19.78
C THR A 61 9.55 -0.94 18.63
N GLY A 62 8.93 -1.11 17.46
CA GLY A 62 9.47 -1.83 16.29
C GLY A 62 9.97 -0.94 15.16
N GLY A 63 10.03 0.38 15.37
CA GLY A 63 10.42 1.36 14.35
C GLY A 63 11.88 1.25 13.91
N ASP A 64 12.77 0.80 14.80
CA ASP A 64 14.22 0.75 14.54
C ASP A 64 14.58 -0.44 13.63
N VAL A 65 14.04 -1.63 13.93
CA VAL A 65 14.25 -2.84 13.13
C VAL A 65 13.64 -2.69 11.73
N ASN A 66 12.44 -2.11 11.62
CA ASN A 66 11.79 -1.93 10.32
C ASN A 66 12.51 -0.88 9.45
N ALA A 67 13.10 0.15 10.07
CA ALA A 67 13.96 1.11 9.37
C ALA A 67 15.27 0.45 8.92
N ALA A 68 15.91 -0.37 9.76
CA ALA A 68 17.12 -1.11 9.43
C ALA A 68 16.89 -2.12 8.29
N ILE A 69 15.76 -2.82 8.28
CA ILE A 69 15.37 -3.73 7.18
C ILE A 69 15.13 -2.95 5.88
N CYS A 70 14.50 -1.77 5.94
CA CYS A 70 14.32 -0.91 4.76
C CYS A 70 15.66 -0.42 4.21
N ALA A 71 16.58 0.04 5.07
CA ALA A 71 17.92 0.46 4.66
C ALA A 71 18.71 -0.69 4.05
N CYS A 72 18.73 -1.86 4.72
CA CYS A 72 19.39 -3.06 4.21
C CYS A 72 18.82 -3.52 2.86
N ARG A 73 17.50 -3.40 2.64
CA ARG A 73 16.87 -3.70 1.35
C ARG A 73 17.39 -2.78 0.24
N GLU A 74 17.60 -1.51 0.54
CA GLU A 74 18.11 -0.53 -0.43
C GLU A 74 19.60 -0.72 -0.71
N GLU A 75 20.41 -1.05 0.31
CA GLU A 75 21.86 -1.18 0.19
C GLU A 75 22.33 -2.56 -0.29
N GLN A 76 21.68 -3.63 0.18
CA GLN A 76 22.14 -5.02 0.05
C GLN A 76 21.11 -5.93 -0.65
N GLY A 77 19.95 -5.38 -0.98
CA GLY A 77 18.89 -6.07 -1.71
C GLY A 77 17.97 -6.91 -0.82
N LEU A 78 16.97 -7.52 -1.47
CA LEU A 78 15.87 -8.22 -0.78
C LEU A 78 16.34 -9.39 0.09
N ASN A 79 17.37 -10.12 -0.34
CA ASN A 79 17.81 -11.33 0.36
C ASN A 79 18.46 -11.03 1.70
N ALA A 80 19.23 -9.94 1.79
CA ALA A 80 19.85 -9.50 3.04
C ALA A 80 18.82 -8.94 4.02
N ALA A 81 17.83 -8.19 3.51
CA ALA A 81 16.72 -7.70 4.31
C ALA A 81 15.88 -8.83 4.92
N LEU A 82 15.70 -9.94 4.20
CA LEU A 82 15.02 -11.14 4.71
C LEU A 82 15.83 -11.86 5.79
N ALA A 83 17.16 -11.96 5.65
CA ALA A 83 18.01 -12.56 6.68
C ALA A 83 18.02 -11.73 7.98
N LEU A 84 18.05 -10.39 7.86
CA LEU A 84 17.95 -9.49 9.02
C LEU A 84 16.61 -9.61 9.74
N LEU A 85 15.53 -9.80 8.99
CA LEU A 85 14.21 -10.07 9.56
C LEU A 85 14.22 -11.41 10.31
N GLU A 86 14.79 -12.47 9.74
CA GLU A 86 14.87 -13.80 10.36
C GLU A 86 15.67 -13.79 11.67
N ASP A 87 16.74 -13.00 11.76
CA ASP A 87 17.56 -12.85 12.97
C ASP A 87 16.85 -12.07 14.11
N ASN A 88 15.81 -11.29 13.78
CA ASN A 88 15.06 -10.45 14.71
C ASN A 88 13.63 -10.97 15.03
N ILE A 89 13.30 -12.21 14.65
CA ILE A 89 12.04 -12.92 14.98
C ILE A 89 12.29 -13.93 16.11
#